data_AF-A0A1D6FM90-F1
#
_entry.id   AF-A0A1D6FM90-F1
#
_cell.length_a   1.000
_cell.length_b   1.000
_cell.length_c   1.000
_cell.angle_alpha   90.00
_cell.angle_beta   90.00
_cell.angle_gamma   90.00
#
_symmetry.space_group_name_H-M   'P 1'
#
loop_
_entity.id
_entity.type
_entity.pdbx_description
1 polymer ?
#
loop_
_entity_poly.entity_id
_entity_poly.type
_entity_poly.pdbx_seq_one_letter_code
_entity_poly.pdbx_strand_id
1 'polypeptide(L)'
;MALQDRVMDETKEKKNVVEAYVYDMRNKLYDRYNDFVTPEEKEGLIGKLREVEDWLYEDGEDETKGVYISKLEDLNKIGDPIEARYKESTERGSSVDQLVYCINSFREAALSSDQKFGHIDISEKQK
;
A
#
# COMPACT_ATOMS: atom_id res chain seq x y z
N MET A 1 7.90 -34.39 -15.24
CA MET A 1 8.70 -33.28 -15.76
C MET A 1 7.95 -31.97 -15.58
N ALA A 2 6.92 -31.66 -16.39
CA ALA A 2 6.22 -30.36 -16.34
C ALA A 2 5.71 -29.87 -14.95
N LEU A 3 5.24 -30.76 -14.06
CA LEU A 3 4.78 -30.36 -12.73
C LEU A 3 5.93 -29.99 -11.79
N GLN A 4 7.04 -30.73 -11.86
CA GLN A 4 8.21 -30.52 -11.01
C GLN A 4 8.95 -29.24 -11.42
N ASP A 5 9.07 -29.01 -12.73
CA ASP A 5 9.64 -27.77 -13.28
C ASP A 5 8.83 -26.55 -12.83
N ARG A 6 7.50 -26.63 -12.93
CA ARG A 6 6.59 -25.57 -12.45
C ARG A 6 6.75 -25.28 -10.96
N VAL A 7 6.89 -26.30 -10.11
CA VAL A 7 7.06 -26.11 -8.67
C VAL A 7 8.40 -25.43 -8.36
N MET A 8 9.48 -25.80 -9.06
CA MET A 8 10.77 -25.12 -8.92
C MET A 8 10.68 -23.66 -9.35
N ASP A 9 10.06 -23.37 -10.49
CA ASP A 9 9.89 -22.00 -10.99
C ASP A 9 9.07 -21.14 -10.01
N GLU A 10 7.94 -21.67 -9.52
CA GLU A 10 7.12 -20.96 -8.53
C GLU A 10 7.85 -20.74 -7.19
N THR A 11 8.75 -21.65 -6.81
CA THR A 11 9.55 -21.51 -5.58
C THR A 11 10.61 -20.42 -5.75
N LYS A 12 11.33 -20.46 -6.87
CA LYS A 12 12.34 -19.44 -7.21
C LYS A 12 11.71 -18.04 -7.31
N GLU A 13 10.52 -17.94 -7.91
CA GLU A 13 9.79 -16.70 -7.97
C GLU A 13 9.47 -16.16 -6.57
N LYS A 14 9.03 -17.02 -5.64
CA LYS A 14 8.76 -16.58 -4.27
C LYS A 14 10.01 -16.14 -3.52
N LYS A 15 11.15 -16.80 -3.74
CA LYS A 15 12.45 -16.32 -3.22
C LYS A 15 12.77 -14.90 -3.73
N ASN A 16 12.66 -14.68 -5.05
CA ASN A 16 12.91 -13.38 -5.67
C ASN A 16 11.99 -12.28 -5.12
N VAL A 17 10.72 -12.61 -4.86
CA VAL A 17 9.77 -11.65 -4.26
C VAL A 17 10.21 -11.24 -2.86
N VAL A 18 10.70 -12.18 -2.03
CA VAL A 18 11.23 -11.85 -0.70
C VAL A 18 12.46 -10.95 -0.82
N GLU A 19 13.41 -11.30 -1.70
CA GLU A 19 14.63 -10.51 -1.93
C GLU A 19 14.31 -9.08 -2.39
N ALA A 20 13.41 -8.95 -3.37
CA ALA A 20 12.96 -7.66 -3.87
C ALA A 20 12.28 -6.83 -2.78
N TYR A 21 11.41 -7.45 -1.98
CA TYR A 21 10.73 -6.78 -0.87
C TYR A 21 11.75 -6.28 0.17
N VAL A 22 12.74 -7.11 0.54
CA VAL A 22 13.77 -6.73 1.52
C VAL A 22 14.52 -5.48 1.07
N TYR A 23 14.96 -5.46 -0.18
CA TYR A 23 15.68 -4.33 -0.75
C TYR A 23 14.81 -3.07 -0.86
N ASP A 24 13.63 -3.22 -1.45
CA ASP A 24 12.71 -2.12 -1.72
C ASP A 24 12.18 -1.47 -0.44
N MET A 25 11.73 -2.28 0.53
CA MET A 25 11.23 -1.80 1.81
C MET A 25 12.32 -1.06 2.60
N ARG A 26 13.54 -1.59 2.62
CA ARG A 26 14.69 -0.91 3.26
C ARG A 26 14.90 0.48 2.68
N ASN A 27 14.91 0.61 1.35
CA ASN A 27 15.08 1.91 0.69
C ASN A 27 13.93 2.87 1.03
N LYS A 28 12.68 2.40 0.96
CA LYS A 28 11.50 3.21 1.27
C LYS A 28 11.51 3.72 2.71
N LEU A 29 11.96 2.92 3.68
CA LEU A 29 12.08 3.33 5.09
C LEU A 29 13.10 4.45 5.32
N TYR A 30 14.16 4.51 4.52
CA TYR A 30 15.14 5.60 4.59
C TYR A 30 14.77 6.84 3.77
N ASP A 31 13.77 6.70 2.90
CA ASP A 31 13.29 7.75 2.01
C ASP A 31 11.83 8.09 2.36
N ARG A 32 10.90 7.81 1.44
CA ARG A 32 9.50 8.27 1.49
C ARG A 32 8.68 7.82 2.71
N TYR A 33 9.05 6.74 3.39
CA TYR A 33 8.34 6.27 4.59
C TYR A 33 8.92 6.81 5.90
N ASN A 34 10.07 7.49 5.87
CA ASN A 34 10.76 7.96 7.08
C ASN A 34 9.85 8.79 8.01
N ASP A 35 8.96 9.60 7.42
CA ASP A 35 8.07 10.50 8.17
C ASP A 35 6.76 9.81 8.64
N PHE A 36 6.54 8.55 8.26
CA PHE A 36 5.31 7.79 8.51
C PHE A 36 5.50 6.58 9.45
N VAL A 37 6.70 6.47 10.03
CA VAL A 37 7.11 5.37 10.91
C VAL A 37 7.80 5.94 12.14
N THR A 38 7.58 5.34 13.32
CA THR A 38 8.35 5.76 14.50
C THR A 38 9.80 5.25 14.42
N PRO A 39 10.76 5.89 15.10
CA PRO A 39 12.14 5.38 15.15
C PRO A 39 12.22 3.92 15.59
N GLU A 40 11.42 3.52 16.58
CA GLU A 40 11.39 2.16 17.12
C GLU A 40 10.81 1.15 16.11
N GLU A 41 9.70 1.48 15.45
CA GLU A 41 9.11 0.65 14.39
C GLU A 41 10.09 0.49 13.21
N LYS A 42 10.78 1.58 12.84
CA LYS A 42 11.76 1.61 11.74
C LYS A 42 12.97 0.74 12.06
N GLU A 43 13.58 0.91 13.22
CA GLU A 43 14.72 0.09 13.64
C GLU A 43 14.34 -1.39 13.74
N GLY A 44 13.16 -1.69 14.31
CA GLY A 44 12.64 -3.06 14.40
C GLY A 44 12.44 -3.71 13.03
N LEU A 45 11.86 -3.00 12.07
CA LEU A 45 11.67 -3.51 10.71
C LEU A 45 13.00 -3.66 9.98
N ILE A 46 13.91 -2.68 10.05
CA ILE A 46 15.25 -2.78 9.45
C ILE A 46 16.02 -3.98 10.00
N GLY A 47 15.93 -4.25 11.31
CA GLY A 47 16.50 -5.43 11.94
C GLY A 47 15.97 -6.71 11.30
N LYS A 48 14.64 -6.87 11.21
CA LYS A 48 14.04 -8.04 10.57
C LYS A 48 14.38 -8.18 9.08
N LEU A 49 14.46 -7.08 8.33
CA LEU A 49 14.84 -7.11 6.92
C LEU A 49 16.26 -7.66 6.76
N ARG A 50 17.20 -7.28 7.64
CA ARG A 50 18.57 -7.83 7.65
C ARG A 50 18.58 -9.30 8.02
N GLU A 51 17.84 -9.71 9.05
CA GLU A 51 17.74 -11.13 9.42
C GLU A 51 17.22 -12.01 8.28
N VAL A 52 16.25 -11.50 7.50
CA VAL A 52 15.74 -12.21 6.32
C VAL A 52 16.74 -12.19 5.16
N GLU A 53 17.46 -11.08 4.96
CA GLU A 53 18.54 -10.96 3.97
C GLU A 53 19.65 -11.97 4.24
N ASP A 54 20.15 -12.03 5.47
CA ASP A 54 21.19 -12.98 5.90
C ASP A 54 20.70 -14.42 5.74
N TRP A 55 19.47 -14.71 6.17
CA TRP A 55 18.86 -16.02 5.98
C TRP A 55 18.77 -16.43 4.50
N LEU A 56 18.45 -15.51 3.57
CA LEU A 56 18.37 -15.83 2.14
C LEU A 56 19.71 -16.29 1.54
N TYR A 57 20.84 -15.85 2.11
CA TYR A 57 22.19 -16.23 1.69
C TYR A 57 22.74 -17.46 2.42
N GLU A 58 22.14 -17.83 3.55
CA GLU A 58 22.51 -19.00 4.36
C GLU A 58 21.47 -20.12 4.18
N ASP A 59 20.66 -20.38 5.21
CA ASP A 59 19.72 -21.50 5.26
C ASP A 59 18.56 -21.40 4.26
N GLY A 60 18.31 -20.20 3.70
CA GLY A 60 17.20 -19.90 2.81
C GLY A 60 17.49 -20.13 1.33
N GLU A 61 18.62 -20.74 0.95
CA GLU A 61 18.98 -20.89 -0.46
C GLU A 61 18.00 -21.81 -1.23
N ASP A 62 17.69 -22.98 -0.65
CA ASP A 62 16.89 -24.06 -1.25
C ASP A 62 15.74 -24.46 -0.32
N GLU A 63 14.94 -23.46 0.06
CA GLU A 63 13.81 -23.63 0.96
C GLU A 63 12.49 -23.79 0.22
N THR A 64 11.48 -24.30 0.92
CA THR A 64 10.18 -24.53 0.28
C THR A 64 9.47 -23.21 -0.04
N LYS A 65 8.66 -23.20 -1.10
CA LYS A 65 7.77 -22.09 -1.44
C LYS A 65 6.99 -21.54 -0.23
N GLY A 66 6.51 -22.42 0.65
CA GLY A 66 5.74 -22.04 1.84
C GLY A 66 6.56 -21.23 2.86
N VAL A 67 7.85 -21.54 3.00
CA VAL A 67 8.75 -20.83 3.90
C VAL A 67 9.00 -19.40 3.39
N TYR A 68 9.24 -19.22 2.09
CA TYR A 68 9.37 -17.88 1.50
C TYR A 68 8.09 -17.04 1.67
N ILE A 69 6.91 -17.66 1.49
CA ILE A 69 5.63 -16.97 1.72
C ILE A 69 5.51 -16.54 3.18
N SER A 70 5.81 -17.42 4.13
CA SER A 70 5.73 -17.09 5.56
C SER A 70 6.69 -15.95 5.94
N LYS A 71 7.92 -15.97 5.42
CA LYS A 71 8.90 -14.88 5.64
C LYS A 71 8.36 -13.54 5.12
N LEU A 72 7.78 -13.54 3.92
CA LEU A 72 7.19 -12.32 3.35
C LEU A 72 5.99 -11.83 4.18
N GLU A 73 5.09 -12.73 4.59
CA GLU A 73 3.93 -12.38 5.42
C GLU A 73 4.35 -11.76 6.76
N ASP A 74 5.42 -12.27 7.38
CA ASP A 74 5.93 -11.73 8.64
C ASP A 74 6.54 -10.34 8.49
N LEU A 75 7.16 -10.06 7.34
CA LEU A 75 7.63 -8.71 7.01
C LEU A 75 6.47 -7.76 6.69
N ASN A 76 5.47 -8.21 5.93
CA ASN A 76 4.30 -7.41 5.55
C ASN A 76 3.45 -7.00 6.76
N LYS A 77 3.34 -7.85 7.79
CA LYS A 77 2.64 -7.49 9.05
C LYS A 77 3.13 -6.19 9.68
N ILE A 78 4.39 -5.81 9.42
CA ILE A 78 5.00 -4.58 9.95
C ILE A 78 5.10 -3.51 8.84
N GLY A 79 5.39 -3.91 7.60
CA GLY A 79 5.50 -2.99 6.46
C GLY A 79 4.17 -2.39 6.01
N ASP A 80 3.10 -3.20 5.95
CA ASP A 80 1.80 -2.79 5.42
C ASP A 80 1.19 -1.61 6.19
N PRO A 81 1.22 -1.56 7.54
CA PRO A 81 0.75 -0.39 8.28
C PRO A 81 1.52 0.89 7.94
N ILE A 82 2.83 0.81 7.70
CA ILE A 82 3.67 1.95 7.36
C ILE A 82 3.32 2.45 5.95
N GLU A 83 3.23 1.54 4.99
CA GLU A 83 2.82 1.87 3.63
C GLU A 83 1.40 2.44 3.58
N ALA A 84 0.48 1.91 4.39
CA ALA A 84 -0.88 2.43 4.50
C ALA A 84 -0.91 3.87 5.01
N ARG A 85 -0.11 4.21 6.04
CA ARG A 85 0.01 5.59 6.55
C ARG A 85 0.55 6.55 5.48
N TYR A 86 1.60 6.14 4.76
CA TYR A 86 2.15 6.92 3.65
C TYR A 86 1.10 7.13 2.55
N LYS A 87 0.47 6.05 2.09
CA LYS A 87 -0.52 6.06 1.02
C LYS A 87 -1.68 6.99 1.37
N GLU A 88 -2.23 6.81 2.57
CA GLU A 88 -3.32 7.63 3.08
C GLU A 88 -2.95 9.12 3.10
N SER A 89 -1.76 9.47 3.58
CA SER A 89 -1.28 10.86 3.57
C SER A 89 -1.19 11.44 2.16
N THR A 90 -0.67 10.66 1.20
CA THR A 90 -0.53 11.11 -0.19
C THR A 90 -1.85 11.19 -0.96
N GLU A 91 -2.81 10.33 -0.65
CA GLU A 91 -4.08 10.22 -1.37
C GLU A 91 -5.21 11.02 -0.73
N ARG A 92 -5.09 11.41 0.55
CA ARG A 92 -6.13 12.17 1.26
C ARG A 92 -6.46 13.48 0.56
N GLY A 93 -5.45 14.24 0.13
CA GLY A 93 -5.64 15.55 -0.49
C GLY A 93 -6.51 15.46 -1.74
N SER A 94 -6.12 14.61 -2.69
CA SER A 94 -6.88 14.41 -3.93
C SER A 94 -8.29 13.85 -3.68
N SER A 95 -8.44 12.97 -2.69
CA SER A 95 -9.75 12.42 -2.29
C SER A 95 -10.67 13.52 -1.74
N VAL A 96 -10.14 14.44 -0.94
CA VAL A 96 -10.87 15.60 -0.42
C VAL A 96 -11.24 16.55 -1.55
N ASP A 97 -10.30 16.84 -2.46
CA ASP A 97 -10.55 17.73 -3.60
C ASP A 97 -11.65 17.19 -4.51
N GLN A 98 -11.64 15.88 -4.78
CA GLN A 98 -12.71 15.21 -5.54
C GLN A 98 -14.05 15.30 -4.84
N LEU A 99 -14.10 15.11 -3.52
CA LEU A 99 -15.32 15.26 -2.75
C LEU A 99 -15.85 16.70 -2.81
N VAL A 100 -14.98 17.69 -2.61
CA VAL A 100 -15.33 19.12 -2.69
C VAL A 100 -15.85 19.48 -4.07
N TYR A 101 -15.18 19.01 -5.13
CA TYR A 101 -15.63 19.19 -6.51
C TYR A 101 -17.05 18.63 -6.72
N CYS A 102 -17.31 17.39 -6.29
CA CYS A 102 -18.63 16.77 -6.39
C CYS A 102 -19.69 17.59 -5.63
N ILE A 103 -19.41 17.99 -4.40
CA ILE A 103 -20.33 18.82 -3.58
C ILE A 103 -20.67 20.12 -4.30
N ASN A 104 -19.67 20.83 -4.81
CA ASN A 104 -19.87 22.10 -5.52
C ASN A 104 -20.66 21.90 -6.80
N SER A 105 -20.34 20.85 -7.58
CA SER A 105 -21.07 20.52 -8.82
C SER A 105 -22.55 20.25 -8.55
N PHE A 106 -22.88 19.48 -7.51
CA PHE A 106 -24.28 19.24 -7.14
C PHE A 106 -24.98 20.49 -6.60
N ARG A 107 -24.28 21.31 -5.81
CA ARG A 107 -24.83 22.58 -5.32
C ARG A 107 -25.14 23.55 -6.47
N GLU A 108 -24.23 23.69 -7.43
CA GLU A 108 -24.46 24.49 -8.64
C GLU A 108 -25.61 23.94 -9.47
N ALA A 109 -25.69 22.62 -9.66
CA ALA A 109 -26.80 21.98 -10.36
C ALA A 109 -28.15 22.22 -9.66
N ALA A 110 -28.19 22.17 -8.33
CA ALA A 110 -29.40 22.45 -7.55
C ALA A 110 -29.83 23.92 -7.64
N LEU A 111 -28.87 24.86 -7.60
CA LEU A 111 -29.10 26.30 -7.72
C LEU A 111 -29.30 26.77 -9.17
N SER A 112 -29.16 25.87 -10.13
CA SER A 112 -29.38 26.16 -11.54
C SER A 112 -30.76 26.73 -11.82
N SER A 113 -30.81 27.66 -12.76
CA SER A 113 -32.02 28.24 -13.36
C SER A 113 -32.60 27.39 -14.49
N ASP A 114 -32.15 26.13 -14.64
CA ASP A 114 -32.73 25.17 -15.58
C ASP A 114 -34.25 25.05 -15.34
N GLN A 115 -35.02 25.22 -16.42
CA GLN A 115 -36.48 25.30 -16.39
C GLN A 115 -37.12 24.06 -15.74
N LYS A 116 -36.47 22.90 -15.84
CA LYS A 116 -36.93 21.66 -15.18
C LYS A 116 -36.95 21.75 -13.65
N PHE A 117 -36.14 22.63 -13.06
CA PHE A 117 -36.08 22.90 -11.62
C PHE A 117 -36.77 24.21 -11.21
N GLY A 118 -37.52 24.85 -12.13
CA GLY A 118 -38.19 26.13 -11.87
C GLY A 118 -39.34 26.05 -10.87
N HIS A 119 -39.81 24.85 -10.52
CA HIS A 119 -40.89 24.59 -9.57
C HIS A 119 -40.41 24.45 -8.12
N ILE A 120 -39.09 24.43 -7.87
CA ILE A 120 -38.49 24.29 -6.54
C ILE A 120 -38.10 25.69 -6.06
N ASP A 121 -38.58 26.08 -4.88
CA ASP A 121 -38.27 27.38 -4.28
C ASP A 121 -36.76 27.50 -3.98
N ILE A 122 -36.22 28.71 -4.15
CA ILE A 122 -34.78 28.96 -3.93
C ILE A 122 -34.39 28.67 -2.47
N SER A 123 -35.29 28.89 -1.52
CA SER A 123 -35.07 28.59 -0.10
C SER A 123 -34.93 27.09 0.16
N GLU A 124 -35.55 26.25 -0.68
CA GLU A 124 -35.41 24.79 -0.62
C GLU A 124 -34.16 24.29 -1.35
N LYS A 125 -33.69 25.01 -2.38
CA LYS A 125 -32.42 24.73 -3.08
C LYS A 125 -31.17 25.08 -2.26
N GLN A 126 -31.30 25.92 -1.24
CA GLN A 126 -30.20 26.43 -0.41
C GLN A 126 -30.07 25.75 0.97
N LYS A 127 -31.02 24.87 1.35
CA LYS A 127 -30.92 24.03 2.55
C LYS A 127 -29.90 22.91 2.36
#